data_AF-N1PCB0-F1
#
_entry.id   AF-N1PCB0-F1
#
_cell.length_a   1.000
_cell.length_b   1.000
_cell.length_c   1.000
_cell.angle_alpha   90.00
_cell.angle_beta   90.00
_cell.angle_gamma   90.00
#
_symmetry.space_group_name_H-M   'P 1'
#
loop_
_entity.id
_entity.type
_entity.pdbx_description
1 polymer ?
#
loop_
_entity_poly.entity_id
_entity_poly.type
_entity_poly.pdbx_seq_one_letter_code
_entity_poly.pdbx_strand_id
1 'polypeptide(L)'
;MATLTQAPAEPPVFRYDQPSKAVFPDGIKTSGQCPPTYEQLVPYDQFPKEITGPTVWRKEDYENNPERWVHRFNEDEVKEVGKAADDFLASGTPMTGITKQEKFPLPTMAGFLEPMRKEILNGKGFILFKGFPVQEWGNHKSAVAYMGLGTYLGYFVSQNGLGHVLGHVKDTGADPTQIDKVRIYRTTARQFFHADDCDIVGLLCIAKSLEGGESDIVSDHHVFNTLQKERPDVVETLTQPIWYFDRKGEVSAGQEPYTRQPVFYKETGPDGRVYTKWDPYYVKSLKRFSDAGAIPPLSDKQQEAAQVLEDTCMRLALHMILDIGDIQFLSNAHVLHSRTAYKDYPAPHPRRHLMRLWLATPEDEGGWKLPFADSRHKKRGGVQVNDTPPRAPIDAE
;
A
#
# COMPACT_ATOMS: atom_id res chain seq x y z
N MET A 1 21.18 28.56 -47.77
CA MET A 1 20.50 28.63 -46.47
C MET A 1 20.50 27.22 -45.90
N ALA A 2 21.31 26.94 -44.89
CA ALA A 2 21.32 25.66 -44.20
C ALA A 2 20.46 25.80 -42.94
N THR A 3 19.29 25.15 -42.96
CA THR A 3 18.39 25.04 -41.81
C THR A 3 19.05 24.11 -40.78
N LEU A 4 19.54 24.70 -39.70
CA LEU A 4 19.97 23.96 -38.51
C LEU A 4 18.72 23.38 -37.84
N THR A 5 18.47 22.09 -38.07
CA THR A 5 17.54 21.30 -37.26
C THR A 5 18.16 21.13 -35.88
N GLN A 6 17.70 21.94 -34.93
CA GLN A 6 18.01 21.78 -33.51
C GLN A 6 17.40 20.44 -33.06
N ALA A 7 18.24 19.50 -32.61
CA ALA A 7 17.76 18.25 -32.05
C ALA A 7 16.83 18.55 -30.86
N PRO A 8 15.72 17.82 -30.68
CA PRO A 8 14.84 18.00 -29.53
C PRO A 8 15.67 17.86 -28.24
N ALA A 9 15.54 18.81 -27.31
CA ALA A 9 16.15 18.69 -26.00
C ALA A 9 15.64 17.39 -25.33
N GLU A 10 16.55 16.60 -24.77
CA GLU A 10 16.16 15.42 -24.00
C GLU A 10 15.21 15.83 -22.86
N PRO A 11 14.13 15.08 -22.63
CA PRO A 11 13.20 15.41 -21.56
C PRO A 11 13.93 15.41 -20.21
N PRO A 12 13.61 16.35 -19.31
CA PRO A 12 14.26 16.43 -18.01
C PRO A 12 14.03 15.13 -17.22
N VAL A 13 15.10 14.65 -16.57
CA VAL A 13 15.05 13.50 -15.66
C VAL A 13 14.03 13.75 -14.55
N PHE A 14 13.27 12.72 -14.20
CA PHE A 14 12.27 12.76 -13.14
C PHE A 14 12.85 13.25 -11.80
N ARG A 15 12.14 14.19 -11.19
CA ARG A 15 12.42 14.76 -9.87
C ARG A 15 11.10 14.85 -9.10
N TYR A 16 11.10 14.42 -7.83
CA TYR A 16 9.95 14.56 -6.93
C TYR A 16 10.10 15.72 -5.94
N ASP A 17 11.32 16.23 -5.76
CA ASP A 17 11.72 17.26 -4.80
C ASP A 17 11.50 18.69 -5.30
N GLN A 18 11.19 18.86 -6.60
CA GLN A 18 10.91 20.16 -7.22
C GLN A 18 9.60 20.15 -8.03
N PRO A 19 8.44 19.88 -7.40
CA PRO A 19 7.19 19.78 -8.13
C PRO A 19 6.68 21.14 -8.60
N SER A 20 6.09 21.17 -9.80
CA SER A 20 5.37 22.35 -10.28
C SER A 20 4.11 22.58 -9.45
N LYS A 21 3.98 23.76 -8.84
CA LYS A 21 2.76 24.15 -8.11
C LYS A 21 1.51 24.25 -8.97
N ALA A 22 1.67 24.34 -10.30
CA ALA A 22 0.53 24.29 -11.21
C ALA A 22 -0.07 22.88 -11.31
N VAL A 23 0.73 21.84 -11.07
CA VAL A 23 0.32 20.42 -11.13
C VAL A 23 0.05 19.88 -9.72
N PHE A 24 0.86 20.28 -8.74
CA PHE A 24 0.79 19.87 -7.35
C PHE A 24 0.57 21.11 -6.48
N PRO A 25 -0.68 21.55 -6.27
CA PRO A 25 -0.98 22.81 -5.57
C PRO A 25 -0.47 22.87 -4.12
N ASP A 26 -0.38 21.72 -3.45
CA ASP A 26 0.22 21.58 -2.11
C ASP A 26 1.75 21.66 -2.12
N GLY A 27 2.37 21.68 -3.31
CA GLY A 27 3.82 21.67 -3.48
C GLY A 27 4.46 20.33 -3.15
N ILE A 28 3.70 19.24 -3.07
CA ILE A 28 4.21 17.91 -2.68
C ILE A 28 3.76 16.86 -3.70
N LYS A 29 4.74 16.31 -4.42
CA LYS A 29 4.57 15.24 -5.39
C LYS A 29 4.92 13.87 -4.79
N THR A 30 4.22 12.81 -5.17
CA THR A 30 4.58 11.44 -4.78
C THR A 30 5.98 11.10 -5.30
N SER A 31 6.85 10.52 -4.47
CA SER A 31 8.22 10.19 -4.90
C SER A 31 8.25 9.06 -5.93
N GLY A 32 7.28 8.15 -5.86
CA GLY A 32 7.20 6.97 -6.70
C GLY A 32 8.11 5.86 -6.20
N GLN A 33 8.10 4.74 -6.92
CA GLN A 33 8.95 3.61 -6.56
C GLN A 33 10.43 4.01 -6.75
N CYS A 34 11.24 3.88 -5.69
CA CYS A 34 12.67 4.15 -5.72
C CYS A 34 13.46 2.88 -5.36
N PRO A 35 14.65 2.64 -5.96
CA PRO A 35 15.56 1.63 -5.41
C PRO A 35 16.06 2.08 -4.03
N PRO A 36 16.49 1.14 -3.17
CA PRO A 36 17.12 1.49 -1.91
C PRO A 36 18.47 2.18 -2.14
N THR A 37 18.91 2.93 -1.14
CA THR A 37 20.30 3.36 -1.00
C THR A 37 21.12 2.12 -0.62
N TYR A 38 21.85 1.56 -1.58
CA TYR A 38 22.51 0.25 -1.40
C TYR A 38 23.53 0.25 -0.27
N GLU A 39 24.17 1.37 0.02
CA GLU A 39 25.14 1.55 1.12
C GLU A 39 24.49 1.48 2.51
N GLN A 40 23.17 1.65 2.58
CA GLN A 40 22.38 1.53 3.81
C GLN A 40 21.82 0.12 4.02
N LEU A 41 21.99 -0.79 3.05
CA LEU A 41 21.55 -2.17 3.21
C LEU A 41 22.48 -2.93 4.16
N VAL A 42 21.85 -3.76 4.99
CA VAL A 42 22.52 -4.52 6.03
C VAL A 42 22.61 -5.98 5.59
N PRO A 43 23.76 -6.66 5.75
CA PRO A 43 23.87 -8.09 5.44
C PRO A 43 23.11 -8.97 6.45
N TYR A 44 22.76 -10.19 6.03
CA TYR A 44 21.97 -11.14 6.81
C TYR A 44 22.52 -11.43 8.22
N ASP A 45 23.85 -11.49 8.38
CA ASP A 45 24.50 -11.76 9.66
C ASP A 45 24.24 -10.68 10.73
N GLN A 46 23.82 -9.49 10.32
CA GLN A 46 23.45 -8.36 11.18
C GLN A 46 21.93 -8.22 11.39
N PHE A 47 21.10 -9.13 10.84
CA PHE A 47 19.69 -9.25 11.18
C PHE A 47 19.51 -9.92 12.55
N PRO A 48 18.42 -9.61 13.28
CA PRO A 48 18.14 -10.25 14.56
C PRO A 48 17.90 -11.74 14.40
N LYS A 49 18.29 -12.55 15.39
CA LYS A 49 17.95 -13.97 15.44
C LYS A 49 16.51 -14.23 15.88
N GLU A 50 15.94 -13.28 16.60
CA GLU A 50 14.55 -13.26 17.02
C GLU A 50 14.11 -11.80 17.20
N ILE A 51 12.95 -11.47 16.68
CA ILE A 51 12.28 -10.19 16.88
C ILE A 51 11.33 -10.34 18.06
N THR A 52 11.26 -9.33 18.92
CA THR A 52 10.32 -9.26 20.04
C THR A 52 9.55 -7.94 20.01
N GLY A 53 8.47 -7.84 20.79
CA GLY A 53 7.67 -6.62 20.91
C GLY A 53 6.29 -6.71 20.25
N PRO A 54 5.53 -5.61 20.22
CA PRO A 54 4.09 -5.61 19.93
C PRO A 54 3.74 -5.90 18.45
N THR A 55 4.72 -5.79 17.56
CA THR A 55 4.60 -6.11 16.13
C THR A 55 4.67 -7.63 15.88
N VAL A 56 5.10 -8.43 16.87
CA VAL A 56 5.15 -9.89 16.83
C VAL A 56 3.88 -10.44 17.46
N TRP A 57 2.92 -10.83 16.64
CA TRP A 57 1.65 -11.39 17.10
C TRP A 57 1.26 -12.62 16.29
N ARG A 58 0.40 -13.46 16.87
CA ARG A 58 -0.17 -14.63 16.22
C ARG A 58 -1.66 -14.43 15.99
N LYS A 59 -2.22 -15.15 15.02
CA LYS A 59 -3.67 -15.07 14.75
C LYS A 59 -4.52 -15.42 15.98
N GLU A 60 -4.05 -16.35 16.82
CA GLU A 60 -4.74 -16.78 18.03
C GLU A 60 -4.90 -15.64 19.06
N ASP A 61 -4.07 -14.59 18.99
CA ASP A 61 -4.20 -13.41 19.84
C ASP A 61 -5.47 -12.60 19.53
N TYR A 62 -6.07 -12.79 18.34
CA TYR A 62 -7.11 -11.94 17.77
C TYR A 62 -8.35 -12.66 17.25
N GLU A 63 -8.25 -13.91 16.78
CA GLU A 63 -9.36 -14.68 16.17
C GLU A 63 -10.61 -14.70 17.06
N ASN A 64 -10.42 -14.86 18.37
CA ASN A 64 -11.50 -14.92 19.36
C ASN A 64 -11.57 -13.67 20.25
N ASN A 65 -10.85 -12.60 19.90
CA ASN A 65 -10.72 -11.37 20.70
C ASN A 65 -10.92 -10.11 19.84
N PRO A 66 -12.09 -9.94 19.18
CA PRO A 66 -12.35 -8.82 18.28
C PRO A 66 -12.20 -7.44 18.95
N GLU A 67 -12.45 -7.32 20.25
CA GLU A 67 -12.30 -6.08 21.01
C GLU A 67 -10.86 -5.52 21.02
N ARG A 68 -9.86 -6.33 20.66
CA ARG A 68 -8.46 -5.89 20.57
C ARG A 68 -8.12 -5.17 19.26
N TRP A 69 -8.94 -5.31 18.23
CA TRP A 69 -8.63 -4.86 16.88
C TRP A 69 -9.83 -4.33 16.08
N VAL A 70 -11.04 -4.39 16.62
CA VAL A 70 -12.26 -3.88 16.01
C VAL A 70 -12.71 -2.61 16.73
N HIS A 71 -12.83 -1.50 15.99
CA HIS A 71 -13.50 -0.28 16.44
C HIS A 71 -14.86 -0.18 15.77
N ARG A 72 -15.95 -0.14 16.55
CA ARG A 72 -17.28 0.12 16.00
C ARG A 72 -17.59 1.60 16.11
N PHE A 73 -17.88 2.22 14.98
CA PHE A 73 -18.35 3.60 14.95
C PHE A 73 -19.58 3.75 15.83
N ASN A 74 -19.53 4.68 16.78
CA ASN A 74 -20.71 5.09 17.53
C ASN A 74 -21.46 6.21 16.77
N GLU A 75 -22.69 6.52 17.22
CA GLU A 75 -23.52 7.51 16.54
C GLU A 75 -22.90 8.91 16.48
N ASP A 76 -22.16 9.31 17.51
CA ASP A 76 -21.56 10.64 17.58
C ASP A 76 -20.36 10.76 16.63
N GLU A 77 -19.55 9.70 16.51
CA GLU A 77 -18.48 9.60 15.52
C GLU A 77 -19.04 9.64 14.09
N VAL A 78 -20.14 8.91 13.82
CA VAL A 78 -20.81 8.94 12.51
C VAL A 78 -21.35 10.34 12.21
N LYS A 79 -21.98 11.01 13.18
CA LYS A 79 -22.48 12.39 13.03
C LYS A 79 -21.35 13.37 12.77
N GLU A 80 -20.24 13.27 13.51
CA GLU A 80 -19.08 14.14 13.35
C GLU A 80 -18.45 13.99 11.95
N VAL A 81 -18.12 12.76 11.56
CA VAL A 81 -17.52 12.46 10.24
C VAL A 81 -18.48 12.82 9.11
N GLY A 82 -19.77 12.51 9.27
CA GLY A 82 -20.80 12.83 8.30
C GLY A 82 -20.95 14.34 8.09
N LYS A 83 -20.94 15.13 9.18
CA LYS A 83 -20.97 16.59 9.11
C LYS A 83 -19.73 17.16 8.43
N ALA A 84 -18.53 16.70 8.79
CA ALA A 84 -17.29 17.14 8.16
C ALA A 84 -17.29 16.86 6.64
N ALA A 85 -17.85 15.72 6.23
CA ALA A 85 -18.01 15.37 4.82
C ALA A 85 -19.00 16.28 4.08
N ASP A 86 -20.14 16.62 4.70
CA ASP A 86 -21.11 17.55 4.11
C ASP A 86 -20.52 18.96 3.96
N ASP A 87 -19.83 19.46 4.99
CA ASP A 87 -19.17 20.76 4.96
C ASP A 87 -18.07 20.81 3.88
N PHE A 88 -17.28 19.73 3.74
CA PHE A 88 -16.26 19.61 2.69
C PHE A 88 -16.88 19.63 1.30
N LEU A 89 -17.92 18.83 1.06
CA LEU A 89 -18.66 18.80 -0.21
C LEU A 89 -19.22 20.18 -0.57
N ALA A 90 -19.82 20.87 0.40
CA ALA A 90 -20.38 22.21 0.22
C ALA A 90 -19.31 23.26 -0.13
N SER A 91 -18.05 23.04 0.27
CA SER A 91 -16.94 23.97 -0.04
C SER A 91 -16.54 23.99 -1.53
N GLY A 92 -16.93 22.98 -2.32
CA GLY A 92 -16.50 22.81 -3.70
C GLY A 92 -15.01 22.52 -3.89
N THR A 93 -14.26 22.29 -2.79
CA THR A 93 -12.85 21.90 -2.85
C THR A 93 -12.73 20.50 -3.47
N PRO A 94 -11.85 20.28 -4.46
CA PRO A 94 -11.61 18.93 -4.98
C PRO A 94 -11.12 17.98 -3.88
N MET A 95 -11.50 16.70 -3.92
CA MET A 95 -11.08 15.70 -2.91
C MET A 95 -9.55 15.60 -2.75
N THR A 96 -8.78 15.90 -3.78
CA THR A 96 -7.30 15.93 -3.72
C THR A 96 -6.74 17.09 -2.86
N GLY A 97 -7.56 18.09 -2.53
CA GLY A 97 -7.25 19.19 -1.64
C GLY A 97 -7.78 19.02 -0.21
N ILE A 98 -8.21 17.81 0.18
CA ILE A 98 -8.66 17.53 1.54
C ILE A 98 -7.48 17.58 2.53
N THR A 99 -7.68 18.27 3.65
CA THR A 99 -6.68 18.44 4.70
C THR A 99 -7.32 18.29 6.07
N LYS A 100 -6.58 17.70 7.01
CA LYS A 100 -7.04 17.39 8.38
C LYS A 100 -7.56 18.62 9.13
N GLN A 101 -6.80 19.73 9.15
CA GLN A 101 -7.11 20.85 10.04
C GLN A 101 -8.09 21.86 9.43
N GLU A 102 -7.94 22.18 8.14
CA GLU A 102 -8.67 23.29 7.51
C GLU A 102 -9.93 22.84 6.79
N LYS A 103 -9.93 21.63 6.23
CA LYS A 103 -10.96 21.17 5.30
C LYS A 103 -11.78 19.98 5.83
N PHE A 104 -11.23 19.19 6.74
CA PHE A 104 -11.90 18.03 7.34
C PHE A 104 -11.63 17.89 8.84
N PRO A 105 -12.00 18.89 9.67
CA PRO A 105 -11.76 18.84 11.11
C PRO A 105 -12.68 17.82 11.81
N LEU A 106 -12.08 16.96 12.63
CA LEU A 106 -12.72 16.02 13.56
C LEU A 106 -12.25 16.27 15.00
N PRO A 107 -12.71 17.35 15.68
CA PRO A 107 -12.26 17.72 17.03
C PRO A 107 -12.35 16.61 18.09
N THR A 108 -13.34 15.73 18.00
CA THR A 108 -13.54 14.63 18.96
C THR A 108 -12.83 13.37 18.49
N MET A 109 -13.09 12.90 17.27
CA MET A 109 -12.50 11.66 16.76
C MET A 109 -10.96 11.73 16.59
N ALA A 110 -10.37 12.93 16.45
CA ALA A 110 -8.92 13.13 16.42
C ALA A 110 -8.20 12.46 17.61
N GLY A 111 -8.81 12.54 18.81
CA GLY A 111 -8.25 11.97 20.03
C GLY A 111 -8.13 10.45 20.00
N PHE A 112 -8.92 9.77 19.17
CA PHE A 112 -8.82 8.34 18.91
C PHE A 112 -7.87 8.03 17.73
N LEU A 113 -8.00 8.77 16.62
CA LEU A 113 -7.25 8.51 15.39
C LEU A 113 -5.73 8.71 15.57
N GLU A 114 -5.30 9.67 16.38
CA GLU A 114 -3.87 9.95 16.59
C GLU A 114 -3.13 8.84 17.37
N PRO A 115 -3.64 8.34 18.52
CA PRO A 115 -3.10 7.14 19.15
C PRO A 115 -3.20 5.91 18.25
N MET A 116 -4.31 5.74 17.53
CA MET A 116 -4.50 4.60 16.63
C MET A 116 -3.47 4.60 15.50
N ARG A 117 -3.12 5.75 14.93
CA ARG A 117 -2.01 5.85 13.96
C ARG A 117 -0.70 5.32 14.55
N LYS A 118 -0.39 5.63 15.82
CA LYS A 118 0.82 5.10 16.49
C LYS A 118 0.76 3.58 16.65
N GLU A 119 -0.42 3.03 16.93
CA GLU A 119 -0.66 1.59 17.05
C GLU A 119 -0.54 0.86 15.70
N ILE A 120 -0.99 1.48 14.60
CA ILE A 120 -0.75 0.96 13.24
C ILE A 120 0.76 0.99 12.93
N LEU A 121 1.44 2.11 13.22
CA LEU A 121 2.85 2.21 12.86
C LEU A 121 3.76 1.35 13.73
N ASN A 122 3.52 1.29 15.04
CA ASN A 122 4.47 0.73 16.00
C ASN A 122 3.91 -0.35 16.92
N GLY A 123 2.61 -0.64 16.85
CA GLY A 123 1.93 -1.70 17.59
C GLY A 123 1.64 -2.91 16.71
N LYS A 124 0.43 -3.47 16.82
CA LYS A 124 0.03 -4.66 16.05
C LYS A 124 -0.08 -4.44 14.53
N GLY A 125 -0.14 -3.20 14.06
CA GLY A 125 -0.07 -2.95 12.63
C GLY A 125 -1.38 -2.91 11.86
N PHE A 126 -2.52 -3.15 12.50
CA PHE A 126 -3.81 -3.14 11.82
C PHE A 126 -4.97 -2.76 12.75
N ILE A 127 -6.09 -2.36 12.14
CA ILE A 127 -7.37 -2.13 12.80
C ILE A 127 -8.52 -2.34 11.80
N LEU A 128 -9.66 -2.81 12.29
CA LEU A 128 -10.91 -2.91 11.54
C LEU A 128 -11.95 -1.96 12.13
N PHE A 129 -12.36 -0.96 11.37
CA PHE A 129 -13.55 -0.19 11.70
C PHE A 129 -14.80 -0.89 11.18
N LYS A 130 -15.89 -0.86 11.96
CA LYS A 130 -17.21 -1.36 11.57
C LYS A 130 -18.28 -0.29 11.71
N GLY A 131 -19.26 -0.31 10.83
CA GLY A 131 -20.44 0.57 10.90
C GLY A 131 -20.28 1.91 10.19
N PHE A 132 -19.38 2.03 9.21
CA PHE A 132 -19.31 3.22 8.36
C PHE A 132 -20.53 3.21 7.41
N PRO A 133 -21.35 4.27 7.37
CA PRO A 133 -22.70 4.23 6.76
C PRO A 133 -22.68 4.43 5.23
N VAL A 134 -21.98 3.55 4.51
CA VAL A 134 -21.79 3.69 3.06
C VAL A 134 -23.09 3.62 2.25
N GLN A 135 -24.07 2.86 2.73
CA GLN A 135 -25.36 2.74 2.05
C GLN A 135 -26.19 4.02 2.15
N GLU A 136 -26.11 4.71 3.30
CA GLU A 136 -26.83 5.96 3.54
C GLU A 136 -26.17 7.15 2.83
N TRP A 137 -24.84 7.17 2.82
CA TRP A 137 -24.06 8.27 2.24
C TRP A 137 -23.89 8.16 0.72
N GLY A 138 -23.94 6.94 0.18
CA GLY A 138 -23.57 6.67 -1.20
C GLY A 138 -22.09 6.95 -1.48
N ASN A 139 -21.62 6.55 -2.67
CA ASN A 139 -20.19 6.51 -2.98
C ASN A 139 -19.48 7.85 -2.79
N HIS A 140 -20.07 8.98 -3.19
CA HIS A 140 -19.37 10.26 -3.17
C HIS A 140 -19.12 10.78 -1.75
N LYS A 141 -20.14 10.80 -0.89
CA LYS A 141 -19.95 11.22 0.51
C LYS A 141 -19.12 10.21 1.29
N SER A 142 -19.27 8.90 1.02
CA SER A 142 -18.38 7.88 1.59
C SER A 142 -16.93 8.08 1.20
N ALA A 143 -16.63 8.40 -0.07
CA ALA A 143 -15.28 8.70 -0.52
C ALA A 143 -14.67 9.91 0.21
N VAL A 144 -15.43 11.01 0.31
CA VAL A 144 -15.00 12.22 1.04
C VAL A 144 -14.73 11.90 2.50
N ALA A 145 -15.68 11.24 3.19
CA ALA A 145 -15.52 10.89 4.60
C ALA A 145 -14.34 9.95 4.84
N TYR A 146 -14.16 8.97 3.96
CA TYR A 146 -13.07 8.00 4.04
C TYR A 146 -11.70 8.63 3.80
N MET A 147 -11.58 9.48 2.77
CA MET A 147 -10.37 10.28 2.57
C MET A 147 -10.13 11.21 3.76
N GLY A 148 -11.17 11.86 4.29
CA GLY A 148 -11.09 12.70 5.48
C GLY A 148 -10.43 11.99 6.67
N LEU A 149 -10.88 10.76 6.99
CA LEU A 149 -10.23 9.90 7.98
C LEU A 149 -8.76 9.60 7.62
N GLY A 150 -8.47 9.31 6.35
CA GLY A 150 -7.11 9.05 5.86
C GLY A 150 -6.11 10.17 6.16
N THR A 151 -6.56 11.44 6.17
CA THR A 151 -5.70 12.60 6.49
C THR A 151 -5.14 12.59 7.91
N TYR A 152 -5.75 11.81 8.82
CA TYR A 152 -5.27 11.64 10.19
C TYR A 152 -4.21 10.54 10.31
N LEU A 153 -4.05 9.70 9.28
CA LEU A 153 -3.14 8.56 9.28
C LEU A 153 -1.87 8.83 8.48
N GLY A 154 -1.97 9.57 7.39
CA GLY A 154 -0.81 9.93 6.58
C GLY A 154 -1.16 10.78 5.36
N TYR A 155 -0.18 10.93 4.47
CA TYR A 155 -0.34 11.69 3.23
C TYR A 155 -0.73 10.76 2.09
N PHE A 156 -1.75 11.12 1.30
CA PHE A 156 -2.10 10.32 0.14
C PHE A 156 -0.96 10.26 -0.86
N VAL A 157 -0.67 9.06 -1.34
CA VAL A 157 0.24 8.83 -2.47
C VAL A 157 -0.53 8.27 -3.66
N SER A 158 -0.02 8.58 -4.85
CA SER A 158 -0.56 7.99 -6.07
C SER A 158 -0.34 6.47 -6.09
N GLN A 159 -1.35 5.74 -6.56
CA GLN A 159 -1.40 4.27 -6.52
C GLN A 159 -1.13 3.61 -7.88
N ASN A 160 -1.06 4.41 -8.95
CA ASN A 160 -0.84 3.96 -10.32
C ASN A 160 -0.34 5.12 -11.20
N GLY A 161 -0.03 4.83 -12.47
CA GLY A 161 0.42 5.82 -13.45
C GLY A 161 -0.61 6.87 -13.86
N LEU A 162 -1.87 6.73 -13.44
CA LEU A 162 -2.95 7.71 -13.70
C LEU A 162 -3.11 8.75 -12.58
N GLY A 163 -2.28 8.67 -11.53
CA GLY A 163 -2.33 9.61 -10.41
C GLY A 163 -3.43 9.31 -9.39
N HIS A 164 -4.03 8.12 -9.39
CA HIS A 164 -5.15 7.83 -8.50
C HIS A 164 -4.70 7.78 -7.03
N VAL A 165 -5.16 8.74 -6.23
CA VAL A 165 -4.96 8.77 -4.77
C VAL A 165 -6.11 8.09 -4.02
N LEU A 166 -7.28 7.99 -4.64
CA LEU A 166 -8.38 7.11 -4.27
C LEU A 166 -8.48 5.99 -5.30
N GLY A 167 -8.13 4.77 -4.90
CA GLY A 167 -8.14 3.59 -5.75
C GLY A 167 -9.48 2.85 -5.67
N HIS A 168 -9.81 2.11 -6.72
CA HIS A 168 -11.02 1.29 -6.78
C HIS A 168 -10.63 -0.16 -7.07
N VAL A 169 -10.83 -1.04 -6.08
CA VAL A 169 -10.54 -2.47 -6.15
C VAL A 169 -11.83 -3.20 -6.50
N LYS A 170 -11.99 -3.52 -7.78
CA LYS A 170 -13.13 -4.24 -8.36
C LYS A 170 -12.72 -4.88 -9.68
N ASP A 171 -13.42 -5.95 -10.07
CA ASP A 171 -13.23 -6.54 -11.39
C ASP A 171 -13.69 -5.56 -12.49
N THR A 172 -12.78 -5.24 -13.40
CA THR A 172 -13.08 -4.42 -14.60
C THR A 172 -13.18 -5.27 -15.86
N GLY A 173 -13.17 -6.61 -15.74
CA GLY A 173 -13.12 -7.54 -16.87
C GLY A 173 -11.72 -7.65 -17.50
N ALA A 174 -10.68 -7.23 -16.77
CA ALA A 174 -9.30 -7.31 -17.26
C ALA A 174 -8.79 -8.76 -17.22
N ASP A 175 -7.95 -9.13 -18.20
CA ASP A 175 -7.37 -10.47 -18.30
C ASP A 175 -6.19 -10.66 -17.32
N PRO A 176 -6.32 -11.50 -16.27
CA PRO A 176 -5.26 -11.70 -15.27
C PRO A 176 -4.01 -12.38 -15.84
N THR A 177 -4.08 -13.00 -17.02
CA THR A 177 -2.92 -13.65 -17.65
C THR A 177 -1.93 -12.65 -18.26
N GLN A 178 -2.37 -11.41 -18.53
CA GLN A 178 -1.53 -10.31 -18.99
C GLN A 178 -0.79 -9.65 -17.82
N ILE A 179 0.00 -10.45 -17.08
CA ILE A 179 0.60 -10.10 -15.78
C ILE A 179 1.50 -8.84 -15.80
N ASP A 180 2.06 -8.51 -16.96
CA ASP A 180 2.90 -7.33 -17.19
C ASP A 180 2.11 -6.04 -17.41
N LYS A 181 0.83 -6.14 -17.80
CA LYS A 181 -0.03 -4.99 -18.14
C LYS A 181 -1.21 -4.81 -17.19
N VAL A 182 -1.70 -5.92 -16.62
CA VAL A 182 -2.88 -5.93 -15.78
C VAL A 182 -2.48 -5.96 -14.31
N ARG A 183 -3.06 -5.01 -13.57
CA ARG A 183 -2.99 -4.97 -12.11
C ARG A 183 -4.01 -5.96 -11.54
N ILE A 184 -3.56 -6.88 -10.69
CA ILE A 184 -4.37 -8.00 -10.19
C ILE A 184 -5.66 -7.55 -9.48
N TYR A 185 -5.63 -6.37 -8.84
CA TYR A 185 -6.79 -5.78 -8.16
C TYR A 185 -7.99 -5.49 -9.09
N ARG A 186 -7.75 -5.44 -10.42
CA ARG A 186 -8.77 -5.24 -11.47
C ARG A 186 -9.43 -6.54 -11.94
N THR A 187 -9.18 -7.65 -11.25
CA THR A 187 -9.61 -9.00 -11.64
C THR A 187 -10.18 -9.77 -10.44
N THR A 188 -10.76 -10.93 -10.72
CA THR A 188 -11.31 -11.89 -9.74
C THR A 188 -10.28 -12.89 -9.16
N ALA A 189 -9.07 -12.93 -9.70
CA ALA A 189 -8.03 -13.89 -9.31
C ALA A 189 -7.49 -13.65 -7.89
N ARG A 190 -6.90 -14.67 -7.26
CA ARG A 190 -6.24 -14.54 -5.94
C ARG A 190 -5.13 -13.48 -5.98
N GLN A 191 -5.05 -12.65 -4.96
CA GLN A 191 -3.89 -11.79 -4.71
C GLN A 191 -3.08 -12.41 -3.56
N PHE A 192 -1.86 -12.83 -3.86
CA PHE A 192 -0.95 -13.47 -2.90
C PHE A 192 -0.51 -12.49 -1.80
N PHE A 193 0.17 -12.99 -0.75
CA PHE A 193 0.68 -12.11 0.30
C PHE A 193 1.63 -11.06 -0.27
N HIS A 194 1.36 -9.80 0.04
CA HIS A 194 2.11 -8.65 -0.46
C HIS A 194 2.02 -7.48 0.52
N ALA A 195 2.91 -6.51 0.31
CA ALA A 195 2.91 -5.19 0.90
C ALA A 195 2.84 -4.18 -0.25
N ASP A 196 1.85 -3.31 -0.22
CA ASP A 196 1.66 -2.26 -1.22
C ASP A 196 2.82 -1.23 -1.12
N ASP A 197 3.09 -0.49 -2.20
CA ASP A 197 4.14 0.55 -2.25
C ASP A 197 3.74 1.82 -1.45
N CYS A 198 3.36 1.69 -0.18
CA CYS A 198 3.05 2.80 0.72
C CYS A 198 3.27 2.37 2.18
N ASP A 199 3.16 3.28 3.15
CA ASP A 199 3.35 2.94 4.58
C ASP A 199 2.08 2.34 5.20
N ILE A 200 0.91 2.94 4.95
CA ILE A 200 -0.39 2.46 5.43
C ILE A 200 -1.32 2.26 4.22
N VAL A 201 -1.93 1.08 4.13
CA VAL A 201 -3.02 0.81 3.19
C VAL A 201 -4.35 0.77 3.92
N GLY A 202 -5.37 1.35 3.30
CA GLY A 202 -6.75 1.28 3.76
C GLY A 202 -7.66 0.64 2.71
N LEU A 203 -8.67 -0.12 3.16
CA LEU A 203 -9.72 -0.68 2.32
C LEU A 203 -11.10 -0.43 2.95
N LEU A 204 -11.93 0.38 2.29
CA LEU A 204 -13.35 0.57 2.62
C LEU A 204 -14.22 -0.33 1.74
N CYS A 205 -15.08 -1.16 2.36
CA CYS A 205 -16.00 -2.01 1.63
C CYS A 205 -17.30 -1.29 1.24
N ILE A 206 -17.51 -1.14 -0.08
CA ILE A 206 -18.72 -0.57 -0.67
C ILE A 206 -19.70 -1.67 -1.05
N ALA A 207 -19.21 -2.75 -1.65
CA ALA A 207 -19.98 -3.92 -2.04
C ALA A 207 -19.15 -5.20 -1.93
N LYS A 208 -19.81 -6.30 -1.57
CA LYS A 208 -19.20 -7.64 -1.42
C LYS A 208 -19.33 -8.46 -2.70
N SER A 209 -18.42 -9.42 -2.84
CA SER A 209 -18.54 -10.56 -3.77
C SER A 209 -19.65 -11.52 -3.31
N LEU A 210 -20.07 -12.40 -4.22
CA LEU A 210 -20.98 -13.51 -3.92
C LEU A 210 -20.26 -14.61 -3.12
N GLU A 211 -19.05 -14.98 -3.56
CA GLU A 211 -18.20 -15.99 -2.94
C GLU A 211 -16.75 -15.49 -2.89
N GLY A 212 -16.02 -15.80 -1.81
CA GLY A 212 -14.61 -15.44 -1.64
C GLY A 212 -14.35 -13.93 -1.63
N GLY A 213 -13.11 -13.52 -1.91
CA GLY A 213 -12.69 -12.11 -1.94
C GLY A 213 -12.41 -11.53 -0.57
N GLU A 214 -12.21 -12.43 0.39
CA GLU A 214 -11.89 -12.18 1.80
C GLU A 214 -10.41 -11.82 1.94
N SER A 215 -10.10 -11.07 3.00
CA SER A 215 -8.76 -10.59 3.28
C SER A 215 -8.07 -11.51 4.29
N ASP A 216 -6.80 -11.80 4.08
CA ASP A 216 -5.94 -12.41 5.09
C ASP A 216 -4.81 -11.44 5.44
N ILE A 217 -4.43 -11.35 6.71
CA ILE A 217 -3.30 -10.55 7.17
C ILE A 217 -2.36 -11.38 8.04
N VAL A 218 -1.07 -11.05 8.06
CA VAL A 218 -0.09 -11.77 8.89
C VAL A 218 0.98 -10.81 9.41
N SER A 219 1.46 -11.05 10.64
CA SER A 219 2.62 -10.33 11.19
C SER A 219 3.88 -10.73 10.44
N ASP A 220 4.55 -9.76 9.83
CA ASP A 220 5.82 -9.98 9.13
C ASP A 220 6.90 -10.43 10.09
N HIS A 221 6.90 -9.89 11.31
CA HIS A 221 7.87 -10.29 12.32
C HIS A 221 7.61 -11.70 12.86
N HIS A 222 6.35 -12.14 12.94
CA HIS A 222 6.06 -13.53 13.25
C HIS A 222 6.52 -14.46 12.12
N VAL A 223 6.25 -14.10 10.86
CA VAL A 223 6.73 -14.82 9.68
C VAL A 223 8.26 -14.88 9.67
N PHE A 224 8.94 -13.75 9.86
CA PHE A 224 10.39 -13.66 9.94
C PHE A 224 10.93 -14.58 11.04
N ASN A 225 10.41 -14.52 12.26
CA ASN A 225 10.85 -15.38 13.36
C ASN A 225 10.66 -16.87 13.04
N THR A 226 9.52 -17.23 12.43
CA THR A 226 9.25 -18.61 12.02
C THR A 226 10.23 -19.08 10.95
N LEU A 227 10.47 -18.27 9.92
CA LEU A 227 11.47 -18.57 8.88
C LEU A 227 12.89 -18.62 9.45
N GLN A 228 13.24 -17.69 10.35
CA GLN A 228 14.56 -17.62 10.98
C GLN A 228 14.89 -18.89 11.77
N LYS A 229 13.86 -19.54 12.34
CA LYS A 229 13.96 -20.81 13.07
C LYS A 229 13.93 -22.04 12.15
N GLU A 230 13.04 -22.05 11.17
CA GLU A 230 12.75 -23.24 10.35
C GLU A 230 13.59 -23.31 9.07
N ARG A 231 13.85 -22.16 8.44
CA ARG A 231 14.51 -21.98 7.13
C ARG A 231 15.40 -20.71 7.10
N PRO A 232 16.46 -20.63 7.92
CA PRO A 232 17.35 -19.46 7.94
C PRO A 232 18.02 -19.18 6.58
N ASP A 233 18.16 -20.19 5.73
CA ASP A 233 18.65 -20.08 4.36
C ASP A 233 17.67 -19.32 3.43
N VAL A 234 16.37 -19.45 3.67
CA VAL A 234 15.33 -18.66 2.98
C VAL A 234 15.39 -17.21 3.43
N VAL A 235 15.54 -16.94 4.73
CA VAL A 235 15.71 -15.57 5.25
C VAL A 235 16.93 -14.91 4.63
N GLU A 236 18.07 -15.60 4.61
CA GLU A 236 19.29 -15.10 3.97
C GLU A 236 19.02 -14.68 2.52
N THR A 237 18.37 -15.55 1.74
CA THR A 237 18.01 -15.27 0.34
C THR A 237 17.08 -14.04 0.21
N LEU A 238 16.10 -13.89 1.12
CA LEU A 238 15.16 -12.76 1.12
C LEU A 238 15.82 -11.43 1.52
N THR A 239 16.93 -11.45 2.26
CA THR A 239 17.69 -10.23 2.63
C THR A 239 18.70 -9.78 1.58
N GLN A 240 18.99 -10.60 0.57
CA GLN A 240 19.96 -10.25 -0.47
C GLN A 240 19.34 -9.28 -1.50
N PRO A 241 20.07 -8.24 -1.96
CA PRO A 241 19.60 -7.30 -2.97
C PRO A 241 19.66 -7.86 -4.39
N ILE A 242 19.15 -9.08 -4.57
CA ILE A 242 19.13 -9.85 -5.83
C ILE A 242 17.72 -9.93 -6.44
N TRP A 243 16.72 -9.35 -5.79
CA TRP A 243 15.34 -9.34 -6.27
C TRP A 243 15.11 -8.13 -7.13
N TYR A 244 14.44 -8.34 -8.24
CA TYR A 244 13.99 -7.26 -9.11
C TYR A 244 12.48 -7.12 -8.98
N PHE A 245 11.98 -5.91 -9.15
CA PHE A 245 10.55 -5.58 -9.10
C PHE A 245 10.19 -4.71 -10.29
N ASP A 246 9.21 -5.16 -11.07
CA ASP A 246 8.73 -4.48 -12.26
C ASP A 246 7.90 -3.23 -11.95
N ARG A 247 8.13 -2.13 -12.68
CA ARG A 247 7.25 -0.95 -12.65
C ARG A 247 5.97 -1.12 -13.47
N LYS A 248 5.83 -2.23 -14.20
CA LYS A 248 4.68 -2.56 -15.08
C LYS A 248 4.35 -1.45 -16.09
N GLY A 249 5.40 -0.81 -16.62
CA GLY A 249 5.28 0.30 -17.57
C GLY A 249 5.04 1.67 -16.94
N GLU A 250 4.91 1.78 -15.62
CA GLU A 250 4.77 3.05 -14.90
C GLU A 250 6.15 3.68 -14.63
N VAL A 251 6.81 4.09 -15.70
CA VAL A 251 8.21 4.55 -15.72
C VAL A 251 8.28 6.05 -16.00
N SER A 252 8.98 6.80 -15.15
CA SER A 252 9.26 8.22 -15.42
C SER A 252 10.54 8.41 -16.23
N ALA A 253 10.70 9.59 -16.83
CA ALA A 253 11.90 9.93 -17.59
C ALA A 253 13.18 9.73 -16.77
N GLY A 254 14.13 8.98 -17.32
CA GLY A 254 15.42 8.66 -16.66
C GLY A 254 15.37 7.56 -15.60
N GLN A 255 14.24 6.87 -15.42
CA GLN A 255 14.15 5.70 -14.54
C GLN A 255 14.27 4.39 -15.32
N GLU A 256 14.85 3.39 -14.68
CA GLU A 256 14.78 1.99 -15.14
C GLU A 256 13.35 1.45 -15.02
N PRO A 257 12.94 0.49 -15.88
CA PRO A 257 11.59 -0.09 -15.85
C PRO A 257 11.39 -1.08 -14.70
N TYR A 258 12.40 -1.29 -13.86
CA TYR A 258 12.38 -2.10 -12.65
C TYR A 258 13.23 -1.47 -11.55
N THR A 259 13.05 -1.92 -10.31
CA THR A 259 13.99 -1.69 -9.21
C THR A 259 14.69 -3.00 -8.83
N ARG A 260 15.85 -2.90 -8.17
CA ARG A 260 16.58 -4.03 -7.60
C ARG A 260 16.79 -3.80 -6.12
N GLN A 261 16.42 -4.76 -5.29
CA GLN A 261 16.31 -4.57 -3.84
C GLN A 261 16.16 -5.92 -3.11
N PRO A 262 16.29 -5.99 -1.77
CA PRO A 262 15.89 -7.18 -1.01
C PRO A 262 14.38 -7.23 -0.74
N VAL A 263 13.91 -8.34 -0.19
CA VAL A 263 12.53 -8.51 0.29
C VAL A 263 12.44 -8.10 1.76
N PHE A 264 13.34 -8.60 2.61
CA PHE A 264 13.49 -8.15 3.98
C PHE A 264 14.61 -7.12 4.09
N TYR A 265 14.32 -6.04 4.79
CA TYR A 265 15.24 -4.96 5.08
C TYR A 265 15.40 -4.83 6.58
N LYS A 266 16.47 -4.14 6.98
CA LYS A 266 16.61 -3.59 8.32
C LYS A 266 16.45 -2.08 8.22
N GLU A 267 15.61 -1.52 9.07
CA GLU A 267 15.48 -0.08 9.28
C GLU A 267 16.84 0.53 9.63
N THR A 268 17.10 1.74 9.17
CA THR A 268 18.38 2.41 9.42
C THR A 268 18.48 2.91 10.86
N GLY A 269 19.67 2.78 11.46
CA GLY A 269 19.96 3.20 12.84
C GLY A 269 20.30 2.05 13.79
N PRO A 270 20.60 2.37 15.06
CA PRO A 270 21.14 1.40 16.03
C PRO A 270 20.17 0.26 16.39
N ASP A 271 18.86 0.55 16.50
CA ASP A 271 17.83 -0.42 16.90
C ASP A 271 16.87 -0.73 15.74
N GLY A 272 17.42 -0.88 14.53
CA GLY A 272 16.64 -1.05 13.31
C GLY A 272 15.74 -2.28 13.32
N ARG A 273 14.44 -2.08 13.07
CA ARG A 273 13.42 -3.14 12.92
C ARG A 273 13.53 -3.82 11.56
N VAL A 274 13.01 -5.03 11.44
CA VAL A 274 12.89 -5.70 10.14
C VAL A 274 11.64 -5.20 9.45
N TYR A 275 11.69 -4.84 8.17
CA TYR A 275 10.48 -4.50 7.42
C TYR A 275 10.50 -5.20 6.06
N THR A 276 9.30 -5.42 5.52
CA THR A 276 9.13 -6.19 4.29
C THR A 276 8.74 -5.29 3.13
N LYS A 277 9.30 -5.56 1.95
CA LYS A 277 8.77 -5.04 0.68
C LYS A 277 8.64 -6.20 -0.29
N TRP A 278 7.40 -6.63 -0.53
CA TRP A 278 7.11 -7.84 -1.28
C TRP A 278 5.82 -7.70 -2.07
N ASP A 279 5.88 -8.03 -3.35
CA ASP A 279 4.69 -8.41 -4.12
C ASP A 279 5.15 -9.39 -5.20
N PRO A 280 4.72 -10.66 -5.14
CA PRO A 280 5.18 -11.67 -6.08
C PRO A 280 4.76 -11.35 -7.52
N TYR A 281 3.72 -10.53 -7.74
CA TYR A 281 3.31 -10.15 -9.09
C TYR A 281 4.28 -9.20 -9.78
N TYR A 282 5.05 -8.41 -9.04
CA TYR A 282 6.13 -7.58 -9.60
C TYR A 282 7.36 -8.38 -9.96
N VAL A 283 7.58 -9.50 -9.27
CA VAL A 283 8.69 -10.41 -9.56
C VAL A 283 8.33 -11.30 -10.76
N LYS A 284 7.12 -11.84 -10.79
CA LYS A 284 6.64 -12.72 -11.86
C LYS A 284 6.52 -12.03 -13.22
N SER A 285 6.18 -10.73 -13.26
CA SER A 285 6.03 -9.99 -14.53
C SER A 285 7.37 -9.67 -15.21
N LEU A 286 8.51 -9.91 -14.54
CA LEU A 286 9.84 -9.60 -15.07
C LEU A 286 10.35 -10.58 -16.13
N LYS A 287 9.63 -11.67 -16.40
CA LYS A 287 10.06 -12.67 -17.40
C LYS A 287 10.44 -12.03 -18.73
N ARG A 288 9.71 -10.99 -19.16
CA ARG A 288 10.01 -10.25 -20.40
C ARG A 288 11.40 -9.58 -20.42
N PHE A 289 11.92 -9.17 -19.26
CA PHE A 289 13.25 -8.57 -19.14
C PHE A 289 14.33 -9.64 -19.04
N SER A 290 14.07 -10.75 -18.33
CA SER A 290 15.04 -11.86 -18.25
C SER A 290 15.18 -12.59 -19.58
N ASP A 291 14.08 -12.80 -20.32
CA ASP A 291 14.11 -13.40 -21.66
C ASP A 291 14.91 -12.53 -22.65
N ALA A 292 14.88 -11.21 -22.46
CA ALA A 292 15.66 -10.25 -23.25
C ALA A 292 17.12 -10.10 -22.76
N GLY A 293 17.51 -10.78 -21.67
CA GLY A 293 18.85 -10.68 -21.09
C GLY A 293 19.16 -9.37 -20.35
N ALA A 294 18.15 -8.53 -20.07
CA ALA A 294 18.33 -7.26 -19.36
C ALA A 294 18.56 -7.45 -17.85
N ILE A 295 18.01 -8.52 -17.28
CA ILE A 295 18.22 -8.94 -15.89
C ILE A 295 18.40 -10.46 -15.82
N PRO A 296 18.98 -11.01 -14.74
CA PRO A 296 19.01 -12.45 -14.52
C PRO A 296 17.60 -13.04 -14.35
N PRO A 297 17.34 -14.28 -14.83
CA PRO A 297 16.15 -15.02 -14.45
C PRO A 297 16.16 -15.34 -12.94
N LEU A 298 14.99 -15.65 -12.37
CA LEU A 298 14.92 -16.11 -10.99
C LEU A 298 15.69 -17.42 -10.82
N SER A 299 16.64 -17.42 -9.88
CA SER A 299 17.31 -18.64 -9.46
C SER A 299 16.35 -19.59 -8.74
N ASP A 300 16.70 -20.88 -8.67
CA ASP A 300 15.92 -21.88 -7.93
C ASP A 300 15.75 -21.48 -6.46
N LYS A 301 16.77 -20.88 -5.84
CA LYS A 301 16.71 -20.35 -4.48
C LYS A 301 15.68 -19.24 -4.32
N GLN A 302 15.57 -18.33 -5.29
CA GLN A 302 14.55 -17.27 -5.24
C GLN A 302 13.14 -17.82 -5.43
N GLN A 303 12.97 -18.80 -6.33
CA GLN A 303 11.68 -19.44 -6.53
C GLN A 303 11.23 -20.20 -5.28
N GLU A 304 12.14 -20.96 -4.66
CA GLU A 304 11.89 -21.64 -3.39
C GLU A 304 11.59 -20.64 -2.26
N ALA A 305 12.40 -19.60 -2.10
CA ALA A 305 12.20 -18.60 -1.05
C ALA A 305 10.84 -17.89 -1.17
N ALA A 306 10.41 -17.55 -2.39
CA ALA A 306 9.10 -16.96 -2.64
C ALA A 306 7.95 -17.91 -2.27
N GLN A 307 8.08 -19.21 -2.58
CA GLN A 307 7.08 -20.21 -2.24
C GLN A 307 7.01 -20.47 -0.72
N VAL A 308 8.16 -20.64 -0.06
CA VAL A 308 8.24 -20.86 1.39
C VAL A 308 7.70 -19.65 2.16
N LEU A 309 7.93 -18.43 1.66
CA LEU A 309 7.35 -17.21 2.23
C LEU A 309 5.81 -17.25 2.16
N GLU A 310 5.22 -17.49 0.98
CA GLU A 310 3.76 -17.57 0.81
C GLU A 310 3.16 -18.68 1.71
N ASP A 311 3.75 -19.87 1.72
CA ASP A 311 3.26 -21.00 2.52
C ASP A 311 3.31 -20.71 4.02
N THR A 312 4.37 -20.00 4.47
CA THR A 312 4.50 -19.56 5.86
C THR A 312 3.46 -18.51 6.21
N CYS A 313 3.24 -17.52 5.33
CA CYS A 313 2.19 -16.52 5.51
C CYS A 313 0.80 -17.20 5.61
N MET A 314 0.46 -18.11 4.69
CA MET A 314 -0.82 -18.83 4.69
C MET A 314 -1.06 -19.61 5.99
N ARG A 315 -0.03 -20.24 6.55
CA ARG A 315 -0.14 -21.00 7.81
C ARG A 315 -0.42 -20.09 9.02
N LEU A 316 0.19 -18.91 9.04
CA LEU A 316 0.19 -18.00 10.20
C LEU A 316 -0.87 -16.89 10.12
N ALA A 317 -1.56 -16.75 8.98
CA ALA A 317 -2.46 -15.64 8.73
C ALA A 317 -3.71 -15.62 9.62
N LEU A 318 -4.10 -14.43 10.02
CA LEU A 318 -5.41 -14.10 10.58
C LEU A 318 -6.38 -13.83 9.42
N HIS A 319 -7.45 -14.61 9.37
CA HIS A 319 -8.51 -14.43 8.39
C HIS A 319 -9.43 -13.27 8.77
N MET A 320 -9.71 -12.37 7.82
CA MET A 320 -10.51 -11.16 8.04
C MET A 320 -11.54 -10.96 6.93
N ILE A 321 -12.82 -10.99 7.33
CA ILE A 321 -13.94 -10.73 6.43
C ILE A 321 -14.38 -9.28 6.59
N LEU A 322 -14.37 -8.53 5.48
CA LEU A 322 -14.90 -7.16 5.43
C LEU A 322 -16.38 -7.20 5.01
N ASP A 323 -17.24 -6.66 5.85
CA ASP A 323 -18.64 -6.39 5.51
C ASP A 323 -18.82 -4.98 4.92
N ILE A 324 -19.98 -4.74 4.30
CA ILE A 324 -20.32 -3.43 3.74
C ILE A 324 -20.22 -2.37 4.85
N GLY A 325 -19.44 -1.32 4.62
CA GLY A 325 -19.17 -0.28 5.62
C GLY A 325 -18.02 -0.59 6.58
N ASP A 326 -17.32 -1.71 6.41
CA ASP A 326 -16.09 -1.96 7.16
C ASP A 326 -14.90 -1.25 6.51
N ILE A 327 -13.98 -0.75 7.35
CA ILE A 327 -12.71 -0.15 6.92
C ILE A 327 -11.56 -0.90 7.57
N GLN A 328 -10.74 -1.56 6.77
CA GLN A 328 -9.45 -2.09 7.22
C GLN A 328 -8.38 -1.02 7.03
N PHE A 329 -7.54 -0.79 8.03
CA PHE A 329 -6.25 -0.13 7.85
C PHE A 329 -5.14 -1.05 8.36
N LEU A 330 -4.04 -1.12 7.63
CA LEU A 330 -2.84 -1.85 8.07
C LEU A 330 -1.55 -1.19 7.60
N SER A 331 -0.45 -1.50 8.29
CA SER A 331 0.90 -1.05 8.01
C SER A 331 1.63 -2.02 7.09
N ASN A 332 2.00 -1.58 5.89
CA ASN A 332 2.80 -2.38 4.97
C ASN A 332 4.24 -2.59 5.45
N ALA A 333 4.70 -1.86 6.46
CA ALA A 333 6.05 -2.05 6.99
C ALA A 333 6.20 -3.39 7.70
N HIS A 334 5.14 -3.90 8.34
CA HIS A 334 5.22 -5.11 9.17
C HIS A 334 3.97 -6.00 9.13
N VAL A 335 3.06 -5.77 8.18
CA VAL A 335 1.89 -6.61 7.93
C VAL A 335 1.74 -6.88 6.43
N LEU A 336 2.03 -8.11 6.04
CA LEU A 336 1.67 -8.66 4.74
C LEU A 336 0.18 -9.00 4.70
N HIS A 337 -0.43 -8.77 3.55
CA HIS A 337 -1.85 -9.02 3.35
C HIS A 337 -2.13 -9.68 2.00
N SER A 338 -3.24 -10.40 1.91
CA SER A 338 -3.65 -11.15 0.72
C SER A 338 -5.16 -11.08 0.52
N ARG A 339 -5.62 -11.54 -0.65
CA ARG A 339 -7.04 -11.66 -0.98
C ARG A 339 -7.30 -12.99 -1.66
N THR A 340 -8.32 -13.72 -1.19
CA THR A 340 -8.78 -14.94 -1.88
C THR A 340 -9.32 -14.65 -3.27
N ALA A 341 -9.36 -15.67 -4.14
CA ALA A 341 -10.10 -15.56 -5.40
C ALA A 341 -11.59 -15.38 -5.09
N TYR A 342 -12.33 -14.75 -6.00
CA TYR A 342 -13.74 -14.45 -5.76
C TYR A 342 -14.61 -14.58 -7.00
N LYS A 343 -15.92 -14.64 -6.75
CA LYS A 343 -16.96 -14.59 -7.77
C LYS A 343 -17.92 -13.46 -7.43
N ASP A 344 -18.24 -12.64 -8.42
CA ASP A 344 -19.21 -11.58 -8.27
C ASP A 344 -20.65 -12.09 -8.43
N TYR A 345 -21.59 -11.32 -7.89
CA TYR A 345 -23.00 -11.52 -8.21
C TYR A 345 -23.26 -11.27 -9.70
N PRO A 346 -24.20 -12.02 -10.32
CA PRO A 346 -24.72 -11.65 -11.63
C PRO A 346 -25.50 -10.33 -11.54
N ALA A 347 -25.57 -9.61 -12.65
CA ALA A 347 -26.44 -8.44 -12.77
C ALA A 347 -27.91 -8.82 -12.43
N PRO A 348 -28.67 -7.96 -11.73
CA PRO A 348 -28.40 -6.54 -11.47
C PRO A 348 -27.69 -6.21 -10.15
N HIS A 349 -27.27 -7.22 -9.37
CA HIS A 349 -26.58 -6.96 -8.10
C HIS A 349 -25.22 -6.27 -8.32
N PRO A 350 -24.78 -5.40 -7.38
CA PRO A 350 -23.48 -4.78 -7.47
C PRO A 350 -22.36 -5.84 -7.38
N ARG A 351 -21.33 -5.66 -8.21
CA ARG A 351 -20.08 -6.42 -8.11
C ARG A 351 -19.28 -5.97 -6.88
N ARG A 352 -18.35 -6.82 -6.43
CA ARG A 352 -17.41 -6.49 -5.34
C ARG A 352 -16.71 -5.17 -5.64
N HIS A 353 -16.74 -4.25 -4.68
CA HIS A 353 -16.12 -2.93 -4.81
C HIS A 353 -15.57 -2.49 -3.45
N LEU A 354 -14.25 -2.28 -3.40
CA LEU A 354 -13.59 -1.57 -2.30
C LEU A 354 -13.01 -0.24 -2.80
N MET A 355 -13.07 0.80 -1.97
CA MET A 355 -12.24 1.99 -2.13
C MET A 355 -10.92 1.78 -1.37
N ARG A 356 -9.79 2.15 -1.97
CA ARG A 356 -8.46 1.95 -1.40
C ARG A 356 -7.72 3.26 -1.21
N LEU A 357 -7.08 3.41 -0.05
CA LEU A 357 -6.10 4.46 0.20
C LEU A 357 -4.70 3.88 0.33
N TRP A 358 -3.73 4.58 -0.24
CA TRP A 358 -2.32 4.43 0.08
C TRP A 358 -1.83 5.71 0.74
N LEU A 359 -1.23 5.56 1.92
CA LEU A 359 -0.81 6.67 2.74
C LEU A 359 0.68 6.54 3.08
N ALA A 360 1.39 7.65 2.99
CA ALA A 360 2.77 7.80 3.42
C ALA A 360 2.86 8.39 4.83
N THR A 361 3.87 7.95 5.59
CA THR A 361 4.21 8.45 6.91
C THR A 361 5.71 8.73 6.95
N PRO A 362 6.16 9.98 6.78
CA PRO A 362 7.60 10.28 6.76
C PRO A 362 8.23 10.06 8.15
N GLU A 363 9.54 9.83 8.18
CA GLU A 363 10.25 9.46 9.41
C GLU A 363 10.21 10.55 10.50
N ASP A 364 10.15 11.83 10.11
CA ASP A 364 10.07 12.98 11.01
C ASP A 364 8.68 13.14 11.64
N GLU A 365 7.68 12.43 11.11
CA GLU A 365 6.31 12.38 11.65
C GLU A 365 5.98 10.99 12.23
N GLY A 366 7.00 10.22 12.63
CA GLY A 366 6.85 8.94 13.35
C GLY A 366 6.74 7.70 12.47
N GLY A 367 6.91 7.84 11.15
CA GLY A 367 7.12 6.70 10.25
C GLY A 367 8.48 6.03 10.48
N TRP A 368 8.64 4.84 9.92
CA TRP A 368 9.90 4.07 10.04
C TRP A 368 11.01 4.68 9.17
N LYS A 369 12.27 4.54 9.60
CA LYS A 369 13.47 5.09 8.92
C LYS A 369 13.99 4.12 7.86
N LEU A 370 13.50 4.27 6.64
CA LEU A 370 13.77 3.30 5.59
C LEU A 370 15.09 3.64 4.84
N PRO A 371 15.83 2.64 4.33
CA PRO A 371 17.03 2.81 3.51
C PRO A 371 16.71 3.30 2.08
N PHE A 372 15.88 4.35 1.95
CA PHE A 372 15.54 4.98 0.67
C PHE A 372 15.80 6.48 0.74
N ALA A 373 16.17 7.07 -0.39
CA ALA A 373 16.44 8.51 -0.50
C ALA A 373 15.23 9.40 -0.14
N ASP A 374 14.01 8.85 -0.22
CA ASP A 374 12.75 9.53 0.08
C ASP A 374 12.22 9.26 1.50
N SER A 375 12.99 8.63 2.42
CA SER A 375 12.52 8.29 3.77
C SER A 375 11.89 9.48 4.55
N ARG A 376 12.42 10.70 4.34
CA ARG A 376 11.92 11.95 4.94
C ARG A 376 10.83 12.66 4.13
N HIS A 377 10.53 12.16 2.94
CA HIS A 377 9.61 12.83 2.03
C HIS A 377 8.16 12.59 2.46
N LYS A 378 7.35 13.66 2.52
CA LYS A 378 5.96 13.59 3.00
C LYS A 378 5.10 12.59 2.23
N LYS A 379 5.31 12.49 0.92
CA LYS A 379 4.61 11.55 0.03
C LYS A 379 5.56 10.47 -0.51
N ARG A 380 6.33 9.85 0.40
CA ARG A 380 7.27 8.75 0.08
C ARG A 380 6.57 7.50 -0.46
N GLY A 381 7.25 6.72 -1.30
CA GLY A 381 6.68 5.58 -2.01
C GLY A 381 5.64 5.96 -3.07
N GLY A 382 4.64 5.12 -3.23
CA GLY A 382 3.59 5.20 -4.24
C GLY A 382 4.09 4.92 -5.66
N VAL A 383 3.25 5.27 -6.63
CA VAL A 383 3.55 5.25 -8.06
C VAL A 383 3.38 6.64 -8.63
N GLN A 384 4.46 7.23 -9.13
CA GLN A 384 4.43 8.51 -9.81
C GLN A 384 5.04 8.36 -11.20
N VAL A 385 4.30 8.77 -12.23
CA VAL A 385 4.77 8.83 -13.62
C VAL A 385 4.88 10.28 -14.03
N ASN A 386 6.11 10.77 -14.18
CA ASN A 386 6.42 12.15 -14.54
C ASN A 386 5.63 13.14 -13.67
N ASP A 387 4.98 14.14 -14.27
CA ASP A 387 4.12 15.11 -13.60
C ASP A 387 2.63 14.78 -13.75
N THR A 388 2.26 13.50 -13.77
CA THR A 388 0.84 13.11 -13.72
C THR A 388 0.22 13.64 -12.42
N PRO A 389 -0.83 14.48 -12.48
CA PRO A 389 -1.43 15.09 -11.29
C PRO A 389 -2.22 14.07 -10.48
N PRO A 390 -2.37 14.28 -9.15
CA PRO A 390 -3.21 13.42 -8.33
C PRO A 390 -4.69 13.55 -8.73
N ARG A 391 -5.40 12.43 -8.72
CA ARG A 391 -6.83 12.33 -9.03
C ARG A 391 -7.54 11.43 -8.01
N ALA A 392 -8.78 11.77 -7.67
CA ALA A 392 -9.62 10.95 -6.82
C ALA A 392 -10.94 10.69 -7.56
N PRO A 393 -10.98 9.73 -8.50
CA PRO A 393 -12.22 9.38 -9.17
C PRO A 393 -13.22 8.78 -8.18
N ILE A 394 -14.51 8.77 -8.53
CA ILE A 394 -15.59 8.20 -7.69
C ILE A 394 -15.94 6.75 -8.06
N ASP A 395 -15.36 6.22 -9.14
CA ASP A 395 -15.39 4.81 -9.54
C ASP A 395 -14.09 4.43 -10.30
N ALA A 396 -13.90 3.14 -10.58
CA ALA A 396 -12.79 2.65 -11.41
C ALA A 396 -12.88 3.18 -12.85
N GLU A 397 -11.69 3.43 -13.43
CA GLU A 397 -11.51 3.80 -14.85
C GLU A 397 -11.06 2.62 -15.73
#